data_AF-A0A4R4QT01-F1
#
_entry.id   AF-A0A4R4QT01-F1
#
_cell.length_a   1.000
_cell.length_b   1.000
_cell.length_c   1.000
_cell.angle_alpha   90.00
_cell.angle_beta   90.00
_cell.angle_gamma   90.00
#
_symmetry.space_group_name_H-M   'P 1'
#
loop_
_entity.id
_entity.type
_entity.pdbx_description
1 polymer ?
#
loop_
_entity_poly.entity_id
_entity_poly.type
_entity_poly.pdbx_seq_one_letter_code
_entity_poly.pdbx_strand_id
1 'polypeptide(L)'
;MRARITAVAAHLPERTVTSAEVEARVAAESATADGGYRPHPTIVERMTGIRTRHVMRDDEQASDLAVAAARDVLAQRGLQAGGVDLLVFGSASQDLIEPATAHIVAAKLGAACPVFDVKNACNSFLNGLQTADALIRTGQHERVLVCTGESPSRAIRWKVRDRAQFADAFAGYTLSDGGAAMLVEAAPDGGIFYRDFAAVSSAWRIGTLPAGGSMHPRDPDFTYFSGDGRRLRDAFVANGPEIFTTALEKNGLTWDDFAVIAVHQVTLPYLEVLRSTLGIPPERLVVTLPGHGNVASASLPLQIATALAGGRCGPGDRVALIGLAGGVSLGVMFAEL
;
A
#
# COMPACT_ATOMS: atom_id res chain seq x y z
N MET A 1 -15.12 -3.34 23.56
CA MET A 1 -13.82 -3.81 23.07
C MET A 1 -13.20 -2.75 22.17
N ARG A 2 -11.88 -2.58 22.24
CA ARG A 2 -11.05 -1.87 21.24
C ARG A 2 -10.45 -2.89 20.29
N ALA A 3 -10.00 -2.43 19.12
CA ALA A 3 -9.30 -3.26 18.16
C ALA A 3 -7.81 -2.96 18.23
N ARG A 4 -6.99 -3.89 18.71
CA ARG A 4 -5.54 -3.73 18.86
C ARG A 4 -4.80 -4.43 17.72
N ILE A 5 -3.80 -3.78 17.15
CA ILE A 5 -2.89 -4.40 16.18
C ILE A 5 -1.84 -5.15 16.99
N THR A 6 -1.89 -6.47 16.99
CA THR A 6 -1.11 -7.29 17.94
C THR A 6 0.00 -8.10 17.29
N ALA A 7 0.07 -8.10 15.95
CA ALA A 7 1.19 -8.63 15.18
C ALA A 7 1.16 -7.99 13.78
N VAL A 8 2.35 -7.80 13.21
CA VAL A 8 2.54 -7.16 11.89
C VAL A 8 3.67 -7.89 11.17
N ALA A 9 3.49 -8.18 9.88
CA ALA A 9 4.56 -8.67 9.03
C ALA A 9 4.43 -8.13 7.60
N ALA A 10 5.56 -8.10 6.90
CA ALA A 10 5.62 -7.81 5.49
C ALA A 10 6.51 -8.83 4.79
N HIS A 11 6.14 -9.19 3.57
CA HIS A 11 6.85 -10.10 2.70
C HIS A 11 7.22 -9.38 1.41
N LEU A 12 8.49 -9.41 1.04
CA LEU A 12 9.00 -8.80 -0.19
C LEU A 12 9.63 -9.89 -1.06
N PRO A 13 9.30 -9.97 -2.36
CA PRO A 13 9.95 -10.90 -3.27
C PRO A 13 11.47 -10.74 -3.28
N GLU A 14 12.22 -11.84 -3.38
CA GLU A 14 13.69 -11.82 -3.37
C GLU A 14 14.28 -11.12 -4.61
N ARG A 15 13.64 -11.29 -5.77
CA ARG A 15 14.08 -10.66 -7.01
C ARG A 15 13.87 -9.16 -6.92
N THR A 16 14.96 -8.42 -7.15
CA THR A 16 14.92 -6.96 -7.26
C THR A 16 15.24 -6.51 -8.68
N VAL A 17 14.73 -5.34 -9.05
CA VAL A 17 15.01 -4.65 -10.32
C VAL A 17 15.44 -3.23 -9.99
N THR A 18 16.57 -2.81 -10.53
CA THR A 18 17.12 -1.47 -10.36
C THR A 18 16.44 -0.47 -11.30
N SER A 19 16.52 0.81 -10.95
CA SER A 19 16.06 1.89 -11.86
C SER A 19 16.79 1.89 -13.21
N ALA A 20 18.07 1.51 -13.23
CA ALA A 20 18.84 1.36 -14.47
C ALA A 20 18.31 0.19 -15.34
N GLU A 21 17.94 -0.94 -14.72
CA GLU A 21 17.34 -2.07 -15.44
C GLU A 21 15.95 -1.73 -15.98
N VAL A 22 15.15 -0.93 -15.25
CA VAL A 22 13.88 -0.40 -15.77
C VAL A 22 14.11 0.39 -17.06
N GLU A 23 15.06 1.33 -17.05
CA GLU A 23 15.40 2.16 -18.20
C GLU A 23 15.92 1.33 -19.38
N ALA A 24 16.79 0.35 -19.11
CA ALA A 24 17.33 -0.55 -20.11
C ALA A 24 16.23 -1.42 -20.75
N ARG A 25 15.32 -1.95 -19.94
CA ARG A 25 14.18 -2.76 -20.42
C ARG A 25 13.24 -1.93 -21.28
N VAL A 26 12.88 -0.72 -20.83
CA VAL A 26 12.05 0.19 -21.64
C VAL A 26 12.72 0.50 -22.97
N ALA A 27 14.03 0.79 -22.98
CA ALA A 27 14.77 1.05 -24.20
C ALA A 27 14.81 -0.16 -25.15
N ALA A 28 14.99 -1.38 -24.61
CA ALA A 28 15.04 -2.60 -25.41
C ALA A 28 13.68 -2.94 -26.04
N GLU A 29 12.60 -2.91 -25.25
CA GLU A 29 11.25 -3.24 -25.75
C GLU A 29 10.69 -2.17 -26.70
N SER A 30 11.03 -0.91 -26.46
CA SER A 30 10.60 0.22 -27.28
C SER A 30 11.40 0.38 -28.58
N ALA A 31 12.58 -0.25 -28.70
CA ALA A 31 13.34 -0.27 -29.97
C ALA A 31 12.56 -0.94 -31.11
N THR A 32 11.59 -1.79 -30.78
CA THR A 32 10.70 -2.49 -31.73
C THR A 32 9.38 -1.74 -31.99
N ALA A 33 9.22 -0.51 -31.47
CA ALA A 33 8.07 0.35 -31.75
C ALA A 33 8.37 1.30 -32.91
N ASP A 34 7.37 1.64 -33.72
CA ASP A 34 7.50 2.66 -34.76
C ASP A 34 7.95 3.99 -34.14
N GLY A 35 9.15 4.45 -34.53
CA GLY A 35 9.77 5.68 -34.03
C GLY A 35 10.82 5.49 -32.92
N GLY A 36 10.76 4.40 -32.16
CA GLY A 36 11.69 4.06 -31.08
C GLY A 36 11.73 5.07 -29.92
N TYR A 37 11.86 4.59 -28.68
CA TYR A 37 12.09 5.47 -27.54
C TYR A 37 13.16 4.92 -26.60
N ARG A 38 14.01 5.81 -26.10
CA ARG A 38 15.03 5.50 -25.09
C ARG A 38 14.93 6.52 -23.95
N PRO A 39 14.64 6.09 -22.71
CA PRO A 39 14.69 6.97 -21.56
C PRO A 39 16.09 7.57 -21.39
N HIS A 40 16.17 8.80 -20.88
CA HIS A 40 17.45 9.37 -20.47
C HIS A 40 18.01 8.52 -19.31
N PRO A 41 19.31 8.18 -19.29
CA PRO A 41 19.90 7.45 -18.17
C PRO A 41 19.63 8.13 -16.83
N THR A 42 19.41 7.35 -15.78
CA THR A 42 19.14 7.78 -14.39
C THR A 42 17.85 8.57 -14.18
N ILE A 43 16.99 8.71 -15.20
CA ILE A 43 15.75 9.49 -15.08
C ILE A 43 14.81 8.90 -14.03
N VAL A 44 14.72 7.57 -13.92
CA VAL A 44 13.81 6.91 -12.99
C VAL A 44 14.25 7.18 -11.56
N GLU A 45 15.52 6.90 -11.22
CA GLU A 45 16.04 7.14 -9.87
C GLU A 45 16.03 8.62 -9.50
N ARG A 46 16.47 9.50 -10.40
CA ARG A 46 16.53 10.95 -10.12
C ARG A 46 15.16 11.57 -9.88
N MET A 47 14.12 11.14 -10.59
CA MET A 47 12.77 11.68 -10.41
C MET A 47 12.00 11.03 -9.28
N THR A 48 12.33 9.80 -8.89
CA THR A 48 11.56 9.03 -7.90
C THR A 48 12.26 8.88 -6.56
N GLY A 49 13.59 8.91 -6.53
CA GLY A 49 14.42 8.51 -5.40
C GLY A 49 14.52 6.99 -5.19
N ILE A 50 13.94 6.19 -6.08
CA ILE A 50 13.94 4.72 -5.97
C ILE A 50 15.19 4.17 -6.66
N ARG A 51 15.96 3.35 -5.93
CA ARG A 51 17.10 2.61 -6.49
C ARG A 51 16.66 1.23 -6.96
N THR A 52 15.90 0.54 -6.14
CA THR A 52 15.44 -0.84 -6.35
C THR A 52 13.96 -1.00 -6.05
N ARG A 53 13.32 -1.94 -6.75
CA ARG A 53 11.99 -2.46 -6.44
C ARG A 53 11.98 -3.98 -6.45
N HIS A 54 11.04 -4.58 -5.75
CA HIS A 54 10.80 -6.02 -5.73
C HIS A 54 9.84 -6.42 -6.84
N VAL A 55 10.10 -7.57 -7.44
CA VAL A 55 9.25 -8.14 -8.50
C VAL A 55 8.98 -9.60 -8.16
N MET A 56 7.71 -9.96 -8.06
CA MET A 56 7.27 -11.34 -7.82
C MET A 56 7.73 -12.29 -8.93
N ARG A 57 7.79 -13.58 -8.64
CA ARG A 57 8.04 -14.60 -9.67
C ARG A 57 6.84 -14.73 -10.60
N ASP A 58 7.08 -15.24 -11.81
CA ASP A 58 6.02 -15.39 -12.81
C ASP A 58 4.92 -16.36 -12.37
N ASP A 59 5.26 -17.34 -11.52
CA ASP A 59 4.38 -18.37 -10.96
C ASP A 59 3.66 -17.95 -9.67
N GLU A 60 4.00 -16.78 -9.10
CA GLU A 60 3.32 -16.22 -7.94
C GLU A 60 2.08 -15.40 -8.35
N GLN A 61 1.16 -15.24 -7.41
CA GLN A 61 0.02 -14.32 -7.49
C GLN A 61 0.03 -13.35 -6.31
N ALA A 62 -0.84 -12.34 -6.35
CA ALA A 62 -1.02 -11.41 -5.23
C ALA A 62 -1.36 -12.16 -3.93
N SER A 63 -2.23 -13.18 -4.00
CA SER A 63 -2.56 -14.02 -2.85
C SER A 63 -1.35 -14.72 -2.23
N ASP A 64 -0.33 -15.12 -3.00
CA ASP A 64 0.87 -15.77 -2.46
C ASP A 64 1.67 -14.82 -1.56
N LEU A 65 1.81 -13.57 -1.98
CA LEU A 65 2.50 -12.53 -1.20
C LEU A 65 1.75 -12.27 0.12
N ALA A 66 0.42 -12.23 0.08
CA ALA A 66 -0.41 -12.07 1.27
C ALA A 66 -0.31 -13.28 2.22
N VAL A 67 -0.32 -14.49 1.68
CA VAL A 67 -0.18 -15.74 2.45
C VAL A 67 1.16 -15.79 3.17
N ALA A 68 2.25 -15.39 2.51
CA ALA A 68 3.58 -15.34 3.14
C ALA A 68 3.58 -14.42 4.36
N ALA A 69 3.11 -13.17 4.22
CA ALA A 69 3.03 -12.24 5.35
C ALA A 69 2.04 -12.70 6.44
N ALA A 70 0.90 -13.28 6.06
CA ALA A 70 -0.09 -13.80 7.01
C ALA A 70 0.46 -14.94 7.86
N ARG A 71 1.24 -15.86 7.27
CA ARG A 71 1.90 -16.94 8.02
C ARG A 71 2.84 -16.39 9.08
N ASP A 72 3.62 -15.37 8.75
CA ASP A 72 4.53 -14.73 9.70
C ASP A 72 3.79 -14.08 10.86
N VAL A 73 2.69 -13.35 10.57
CA VAL A 73 1.82 -12.76 11.61
C VAL A 73 1.22 -13.82 12.54
N LEU A 74 0.71 -14.92 11.98
CA LEU A 74 0.15 -16.02 12.78
C LEU A 74 1.24 -16.69 13.63
N ALA A 75 2.43 -16.90 13.07
CA ALA A 75 3.56 -17.49 13.76
C ALA A 75 4.06 -16.62 14.93
N GLN A 76 4.11 -15.30 14.77
CA GLN A 76 4.45 -14.35 15.85
C GLN A 76 3.54 -14.52 17.08
N ARG A 77 2.32 -15.03 16.88
CA ARG A 77 1.31 -15.22 17.93
C ARG A 77 1.08 -16.68 18.32
N GLY A 78 1.85 -17.60 17.75
CA GLY A 78 1.67 -19.03 17.98
C GLY A 78 0.28 -19.53 17.53
N LEU A 79 -0.34 -18.84 16.58
CA LEU A 79 -1.68 -19.15 16.09
C LEU A 79 -1.60 -20.02 14.83
N GLN A 80 -2.61 -20.86 14.67
CA GLN A 80 -2.92 -21.52 13.41
C GLN A 80 -4.02 -20.73 12.68
N ALA A 81 -4.23 -20.99 11.39
CA ALA A 81 -5.24 -20.30 10.59
C ALA A 81 -6.67 -20.40 11.17
N GLY A 82 -7.01 -21.51 11.85
CA GLY A 82 -8.28 -21.69 12.54
C GLY A 82 -8.48 -20.79 13.77
N GLY A 83 -7.45 -20.07 14.22
CA GLY A 83 -7.54 -19.09 15.31
C GLY A 83 -8.05 -17.71 14.86
N VAL A 84 -8.27 -17.50 13.56
CA VAL A 84 -8.80 -16.27 12.98
C VAL A 84 -10.30 -16.45 12.71
N ASP A 85 -11.12 -15.45 13.05
CA ASP A 85 -12.57 -15.50 12.83
C ASP A 85 -13.06 -14.60 11.67
N LEU A 86 -12.18 -13.81 11.07
CA LEU A 86 -12.42 -13.10 9.81
C LEU A 86 -11.11 -12.84 9.05
N LEU A 87 -11.13 -13.03 7.73
CA LEU A 87 -10.05 -12.60 6.85
C LEU A 87 -10.50 -11.46 5.94
N VAL A 88 -9.79 -10.33 6.01
CA VAL A 88 -10.01 -9.17 5.12
C VAL A 88 -8.80 -9.02 4.20
N PHE A 89 -9.02 -9.13 2.90
CA PHE A 89 -7.98 -8.87 1.91
C PHE A 89 -8.12 -7.43 1.39
N GLY A 90 -7.29 -6.53 1.93
CA GLY A 90 -7.29 -5.12 1.60
C GLY A 90 -6.21 -4.76 0.58
N SER A 91 -6.45 -5.00 -0.72
CA SER A 91 -5.45 -4.78 -1.77
C SER A 91 -5.96 -3.96 -2.97
N ALA A 92 -5.05 -3.25 -3.65
CA ALA A 92 -5.30 -2.71 -4.98
C ALA A 92 -5.25 -3.82 -6.06
N SER A 93 -4.33 -4.77 -5.88
CA SER A 93 -4.14 -5.94 -6.74
C SER A 93 -5.12 -7.08 -6.38
N GLN A 94 -5.36 -7.98 -7.33
CA GLN A 94 -6.23 -9.15 -7.15
C GLN A 94 -5.76 -10.27 -8.07
N ASP A 95 -5.99 -11.52 -7.68
CA ASP A 95 -5.65 -12.67 -8.51
C ASP A 95 -6.60 -12.79 -9.71
N LEU A 96 -7.87 -12.45 -9.49
CA LEU A 96 -8.95 -12.54 -10.46
C LEU A 96 -10.08 -11.57 -10.10
N ILE A 97 -11.08 -11.44 -10.99
CA ILE A 97 -12.23 -10.53 -10.78
C ILE A 97 -13.25 -11.15 -9.82
N GLU A 98 -13.51 -12.45 -9.96
CA GLU A 98 -14.43 -13.21 -9.13
C GLU A 98 -13.94 -14.67 -9.01
N PRO A 99 -13.91 -15.28 -7.81
CA PRO A 99 -14.37 -14.76 -6.50
C PRO A 99 -13.44 -13.72 -5.86
N ALA A 100 -13.71 -13.30 -4.62
CA ALA A 100 -12.79 -12.47 -3.84
C ALA A 100 -11.43 -13.18 -3.66
N THR A 101 -10.32 -12.44 -3.76
CA THR A 101 -8.96 -12.98 -3.58
C THR A 101 -8.76 -13.52 -2.15
N ALA A 102 -9.49 -12.98 -1.17
CA ALA A 102 -9.54 -13.47 0.20
C ALA A 102 -9.89 -14.97 0.31
N HIS A 103 -10.71 -15.52 -0.61
CA HIS A 103 -10.99 -16.97 -0.63
C HIS A 103 -9.74 -17.79 -0.97
N ILE A 104 -8.92 -17.31 -1.91
CA ILE A 104 -7.67 -17.97 -2.31
C ILE A 104 -6.68 -17.92 -1.15
N VAL A 105 -6.56 -16.77 -0.49
CA VAL A 105 -5.70 -16.61 0.70
C VAL A 105 -6.14 -17.56 1.82
N ALA A 106 -7.44 -17.59 2.15
CA ALA A 106 -7.96 -18.49 3.19
C ALA A 106 -7.71 -19.97 2.86
N ALA A 107 -7.95 -20.39 1.61
CA ALA A 107 -7.67 -21.75 1.18
C ALA A 107 -6.18 -22.13 1.32
N LYS A 108 -5.26 -21.24 0.92
CA LYS A 108 -3.80 -21.44 1.04
C LYS A 108 -3.30 -21.44 2.49
N LEU A 109 -4.00 -20.75 3.39
CA LEU A 109 -3.73 -20.77 4.84
C LEU A 109 -4.38 -21.95 5.56
N GLY A 110 -5.41 -22.56 4.98
CA GLY A 110 -6.28 -23.52 5.69
C GLY A 110 -7.25 -22.85 6.67
N ALA A 111 -7.59 -21.58 6.44
CA ALA A 111 -8.59 -20.86 7.22
C ALA A 111 -10.01 -21.23 6.76
N ALA A 112 -10.95 -21.35 7.71
CA ALA A 112 -12.35 -21.66 7.46
C ALA A 112 -13.31 -20.53 7.87
N CYS A 113 -12.76 -19.37 8.24
CA CYS A 113 -13.54 -18.20 8.63
C CYS A 113 -14.20 -17.49 7.43
N PRO A 114 -15.20 -16.64 7.66
CA PRO A 114 -15.69 -15.71 6.66
C PRO A 114 -14.56 -14.85 6.07
N VAL A 115 -14.71 -14.48 4.81
CA VAL A 115 -13.72 -13.69 4.07
C VAL A 115 -14.38 -12.65 3.19
N PHE A 116 -13.69 -11.54 2.93
CA PHE A 116 -14.05 -10.61 1.85
C PHE A 116 -12.86 -9.71 1.47
N ASP A 117 -12.97 -9.11 0.28
CA ASP A 117 -12.00 -8.12 -0.21
C ASP A 117 -12.46 -6.69 0.09
N VAL A 118 -11.51 -5.80 0.38
CA VAL A 118 -11.71 -4.34 0.46
C VAL A 118 -10.79 -3.69 -0.56
N LYS A 119 -11.35 -2.90 -1.48
CA LYS A 119 -10.59 -2.27 -2.57
C LYS A 119 -10.82 -0.76 -2.63
N ASN A 120 -9.77 -0.01 -2.36
CA ASN A 120 -9.66 1.44 -2.47
C ASN A 120 -8.21 1.85 -2.84
N ALA A 121 -7.70 1.32 -3.95
CA ALA A 121 -6.33 1.53 -4.43
C ALA A 121 -5.28 1.35 -3.29
N CYS A 122 -4.32 2.25 -3.11
CA CYS A 122 -3.30 2.12 -2.06
C CYS A 122 -3.86 2.23 -0.62
N ASN A 123 -5.09 2.73 -0.43
CA ASN A 123 -5.73 2.83 0.89
C ASN A 123 -6.43 1.53 1.30
N SER A 124 -6.48 0.52 0.42
CA SER A 124 -7.21 -0.73 0.65
C SER A 124 -6.88 -1.39 1.98
N PHE A 125 -5.59 -1.44 2.37
CA PHE A 125 -5.18 -2.02 3.66
C PHE A 125 -5.71 -1.19 4.84
N LEU A 126 -5.62 0.14 4.77
CA LEU A 126 -6.08 1.04 5.82
C LEU A 126 -7.62 0.99 5.97
N ASN A 127 -8.34 0.86 4.86
CA ASN A 127 -9.79 0.59 4.87
C ASN A 127 -10.10 -0.82 5.40
N GLY A 128 -9.24 -1.82 5.14
CA GLY A 128 -9.35 -3.14 5.77
C GLY A 128 -9.23 -3.07 7.29
N LEU A 129 -8.27 -2.29 7.82
CA LEU A 129 -8.15 -2.02 9.24
C LEU A 129 -9.36 -1.26 9.80
N GLN A 130 -9.90 -0.29 9.07
CA GLN A 130 -11.13 0.42 9.45
C GLN A 130 -12.31 -0.55 9.61
N THR A 131 -12.48 -1.48 8.67
CA THR A 131 -13.53 -2.49 8.72
C THR A 131 -13.31 -3.47 9.87
N ALA A 132 -12.07 -3.96 10.05
CA ALA A 132 -11.72 -4.83 11.18
C ALA A 132 -12.01 -4.17 12.53
N ASP A 133 -11.63 -2.90 12.70
CA ASP A 133 -11.91 -2.14 13.92
C ASP A 133 -13.41 -2.02 14.18
N ALA A 134 -14.21 -1.68 13.16
CA ALA A 134 -15.66 -1.56 13.32
C ALA A 134 -16.31 -2.90 13.73
N LEU A 135 -15.90 -4.00 13.10
CA LEU A 135 -16.43 -5.34 13.37
C LEU A 135 -16.04 -5.87 14.75
N ILE A 136 -14.81 -5.60 15.20
CA ILE A 136 -14.36 -5.93 16.57
C ILE A 136 -15.09 -5.09 17.62
N ARG A 137 -15.22 -3.78 17.39
CA ARG A 137 -15.88 -2.87 18.35
C ARG A 137 -17.36 -3.17 18.53
N THR A 138 -18.01 -3.75 17.52
CA THR A 138 -19.41 -4.19 17.58
C THR A 138 -19.56 -5.60 18.19
N GLY A 139 -18.46 -6.29 18.48
CA GLY A 139 -18.47 -7.64 19.06
C GLY A 139 -18.81 -8.75 18.06
N GLN A 140 -18.79 -8.46 16.75
CA GLN A 140 -19.05 -9.49 15.73
C GLN A 140 -17.86 -10.43 15.53
N HIS A 141 -16.65 -9.93 15.80
CA HIS A 141 -15.40 -10.65 15.60
C HIS A 141 -14.42 -10.34 16.74
N GLU A 142 -13.58 -11.29 17.10
CA GLU A 142 -12.53 -11.15 18.11
C GLU A 142 -11.12 -11.12 17.50
N ARG A 143 -10.88 -11.84 16.39
CA ARG A 143 -9.56 -11.96 15.76
C ARG A 143 -9.65 -11.87 14.25
N VAL A 144 -9.35 -10.68 13.72
CA VAL A 144 -9.40 -10.37 12.30
C VAL A 144 -7.98 -10.35 11.71
N LEU A 145 -7.75 -11.14 10.67
CA LEU A 145 -6.54 -11.07 9.85
C LEU A 145 -6.78 -10.09 8.70
N VAL A 146 -6.11 -8.94 8.73
CA VAL A 146 -6.09 -8.00 7.60
C VAL A 146 -4.81 -8.24 6.82
N CYS A 147 -4.92 -8.59 5.55
CA CYS A 147 -3.76 -8.87 4.69
C CYS A 147 -3.88 -8.19 3.33
N THR A 148 -2.75 -8.04 2.67
CA THR A 148 -2.66 -7.55 1.29
C THR A 148 -1.55 -8.28 0.56
N GLY A 149 -1.74 -8.40 -0.74
CA GLY A 149 -0.72 -8.80 -1.69
C GLY A 149 -0.83 -7.89 -2.88
N GLU A 150 0.28 -7.26 -3.25
CA GLU A 150 0.37 -6.26 -4.29
C GLU A 150 1.29 -6.78 -5.39
N SER A 151 0.75 -6.82 -6.61
CA SER A 151 1.45 -7.21 -7.83
C SER A 151 1.48 -6.09 -8.89
N PRO A 152 1.66 -4.81 -8.52
CA PRO A 152 1.52 -3.70 -9.45
C PRO A 152 2.64 -3.66 -10.52
N SER A 153 3.72 -4.44 -10.38
CA SER A 153 4.74 -4.58 -11.43
C SER A 153 4.18 -5.12 -12.73
N ARG A 154 3.09 -5.92 -12.67
CA ARG A 154 2.39 -6.47 -13.84
C ARG A 154 1.67 -5.40 -14.67
N ALA A 155 1.44 -4.21 -14.09
CA ALA A 155 0.80 -3.07 -14.76
C ALA A 155 1.82 -2.06 -15.35
N ILE A 156 3.11 -2.37 -15.34
CA ILE A 156 4.15 -1.48 -15.89
C ILE A 156 4.15 -1.56 -17.42
N ARG A 157 4.08 -0.41 -18.08
CA ARG A 157 4.23 -0.31 -19.53
C ARG A 157 5.71 -0.29 -19.90
N TRP A 158 6.22 -1.40 -20.45
CA TRP A 158 7.62 -1.53 -20.86
C TRP A 158 7.87 -1.02 -22.28
N LYS A 159 6.93 -1.25 -23.20
CA LYS A 159 6.98 -0.73 -24.57
C LYS A 159 6.28 0.61 -24.67
N VAL A 160 7.04 1.67 -24.96
CA VAL A 160 6.53 3.03 -25.18
C VAL A 160 6.93 3.55 -26.54
N ARG A 161 6.02 4.29 -27.18
CA ARG A 161 6.19 4.79 -28.55
C ARG A 161 6.98 6.10 -28.63
N ASP A 162 6.82 6.95 -27.63
CA ASP A 162 7.37 8.31 -27.60
C ASP A 162 7.55 8.82 -26.16
N ARG A 163 8.12 10.02 -26.02
CA ARG A 163 8.32 10.68 -24.73
C ARG A 163 7.02 10.95 -23.97
N ALA A 164 5.93 11.23 -24.68
CA ALA A 164 4.66 11.57 -24.05
C ALA A 164 4.05 10.32 -23.38
N GLN A 165 4.09 9.16 -24.05
CA GLN A 165 3.63 7.90 -23.47
C GLN A 165 4.55 7.44 -22.32
N PHE A 166 5.86 7.66 -22.42
CA PHE A 166 6.76 7.40 -21.30
C PHE A 166 6.41 8.24 -20.07
N ALA A 167 6.08 9.53 -20.27
CA ALA A 167 5.68 10.42 -19.18
C ALA A 167 4.33 10.01 -18.56
N ASP A 168 3.36 9.59 -19.37
CA ASP A 168 2.07 9.08 -18.91
C ASP A 168 2.18 7.78 -18.08
N ALA A 169 3.04 6.86 -18.53
CA ALA A 169 3.32 5.61 -17.83
C ALA A 169 4.29 5.77 -16.64
N PHE A 170 4.82 6.98 -16.40
CA PHE A 170 5.96 7.18 -15.49
C PHE A 170 5.66 6.74 -14.05
N ALA A 171 4.42 6.95 -13.60
CA ALA A 171 3.96 6.49 -12.29
C ALA A 171 4.10 4.97 -12.12
N GLY A 172 3.92 4.21 -13.21
CA GLY A 172 4.11 2.76 -13.23
C GLY A 172 5.52 2.34 -12.85
N TYR A 173 6.55 3.09 -13.23
CA TYR A 173 7.94 2.77 -12.88
C TYR A 173 8.25 2.94 -11.40
N THR A 174 7.36 3.52 -10.59
CA THR A 174 7.53 3.55 -9.13
C THR A 174 7.19 2.21 -8.47
N LEU A 175 6.35 1.40 -9.12
CA LEU A 175 5.66 0.27 -8.53
C LEU A 175 6.62 -0.86 -8.16
N SER A 176 6.29 -1.52 -7.05
CA SER A 176 6.96 -2.69 -6.51
C SER A 176 5.93 -3.68 -6.01
N ASP A 177 6.25 -4.96 -6.08
CA ASP A 177 5.43 -6.01 -5.52
C ASP A 177 5.74 -6.22 -4.04
N GLY A 178 4.76 -6.74 -3.29
CA GLY A 178 4.92 -7.04 -1.86
C GLY A 178 3.63 -7.50 -1.21
N GLY A 179 3.76 -8.26 -0.12
CA GLY A 179 2.65 -8.65 0.73
C GLY A 179 2.80 -8.10 2.13
N ALA A 180 1.70 -7.94 2.84
CA ALA A 180 1.73 -7.61 4.26
C ALA A 180 0.50 -8.10 5.00
N ALA A 181 0.61 -8.24 6.30
CA ALA A 181 -0.50 -8.62 7.17
C ALA A 181 -0.41 -7.93 8.53
N MET A 182 -1.57 -7.73 9.13
CA MET A 182 -1.74 -7.35 10.53
C MET A 182 -2.80 -8.26 11.17
N LEU A 183 -2.52 -8.76 12.36
CA LEU A 183 -3.53 -9.37 13.20
C LEU A 183 -4.15 -8.28 14.07
N VAL A 184 -5.47 -8.16 14.01
CA VAL A 184 -6.23 -7.22 14.82
C VAL A 184 -7.09 -8.02 15.79
N GLU A 185 -6.92 -7.80 17.08
CA GLU A 185 -7.63 -8.53 18.13
C GLU A 185 -8.46 -7.61 19.01
N ALA A 186 -9.56 -8.15 19.53
CA ALA A 186 -10.36 -7.51 20.56
C ALA A 186 -9.56 -7.37 21.86
N ALA A 187 -9.46 -6.14 22.36
CA ALA A 187 -8.77 -5.80 23.61
C ALA A 187 -9.69 -4.96 24.52
N PRO A 188 -9.53 -5.03 25.85
CA PRO A 188 -10.28 -4.18 26.77
C PRO A 188 -9.91 -2.70 26.63
N ASP A 189 -8.64 -2.40 26.36
CA ASP A 189 -8.04 -1.07 26.24
C ASP A 189 -7.02 -0.99 25.08
N GLY A 190 -6.37 0.16 24.89
CA GLY A 190 -5.38 0.40 23.83
C GLY A 190 -5.93 0.25 22.40
N GLY A 191 -5.04 -0.01 21.44
CA GLY A 191 -5.39 -0.26 20.05
C GLY A 191 -5.76 0.98 19.23
N ILE A 192 -6.55 0.79 18.18
CA ILE A 192 -7.02 1.84 17.28
C ILE A 192 -7.95 2.78 18.06
N PHE A 193 -7.51 4.02 18.23
CA PHE A 193 -8.25 5.02 19.01
C PHE A 193 -8.83 6.16 18.16
N TYR A 194 -8.29 6.39 16.96
CA TYR A 194 -8.82 7.36 16.01
C TYR A 194 -8.73 6.85 14.57
N ARG A 195 -9.73 7.18 13.75
CA ARG A 195 -9.65 7.04 12.29
C ARG A 195 -10.53 8.09 11.62
N ASP A 196 -10.10 8.62 10.49
CA ASP A 196 -10.87 9.51 9.64
C ASP A 196 -10.48 9.31 8.18
N PHE A 197 -11.43 9.51 7.27
CA PHE A 197 -11.23 9.30 5.83
C PHE A 197 -11.91 10.40 5.02
N ALA A 198 -11.24 10.84 3.95
CA ALA A 198 -11.77 11.81 3.01
C ALA A 198 -11.51 11.37 1.57
N ALA A 199 -12.30 11.91 0.63
CA ALA A 199 -12.14 11.65 -0.79
C ALA A 199 -12.44 12.88 -1.64
N VAL A 200 -11.69 13.02 -2.72
CA VAL A 200 -11.91 14.00 -3.79
C VAL A 200 -12.25 13.22 -5.06
N SER A 201 -13.41 12.56 -5.07
CA SER A 201 -13.76 11.55 -6.07
C SER A 201 -13.85 12.07 -7.50
N SER A 202 -14.00 13.39 -7.71
CA SER A 202 -13.95 13.99 -9.06
C SER A 202 -12.56 13.84 -9.72
N ALA A 203 -11.52 13.57 -8.94
CA ALA A 203 -10.14 13.43 -9.36
C ALA A 203 -9.73 11.99 -9.73
N TRP A 204 -10.68 11.04 -9.81
CA TRP A 204 -10.38 9.61 -9.97
C TRP A 204 -9.56 9.26 -11.22
N ARG A 205 -9.68 10.07 -12.28
CA ARG A 205 -8.96 9.86 -13.56
C ARG A 205 -7.48 10.21 -13.51
N ILE A 206 -6.98 10.83 -12.44
CA ILE A 206 -5.59 11.31 -12.39
C ILE A 206 -4.59 10.15 -12.31
N GLY A 207 -4.93 9.06 -11.63
CA GLY A 207 -4.09 7.88 -11.52
C GLY A 207 -4.96 6.62 -11.53
N THR A 208 -4.84 5.81 -12.57
CA THR A 208 -5.78 4.72 -12.81
C THR A 208 -5.14 3.56 -13.57
N LEU A 209 -5.70 2.37 -13.35
CA LEU A 209 -5.53 1.19 -14.17
C LEU A 209 -6.90 0.90 -14.81
N PRO A 210 -7.16 1.31 -16.07
CA PRO A 210 -8.53 1.31 -16.58
C PRO A 210 -9.11 -0.07 -16.92
N ALA A 211 -8.27 -1.09 -17.11
CA ALA A 211 -8.71 -2.45 -17.43
C ALA A 211 -9.18 -3.26 -16.20
N GLY A 212 -9.76 -4.43 -16.49
CA GLY A 212 -10.21 -5.40 -15.47
C GLY A 212 -11.63 -5.19 -14.95
N GLY A 213 -12.30 -4.12 -15.38
CA GLY A 213 -13.72 -3.83 -15.11
C GLY A 213 -14.55 -3.71 -16.39
N SER A 214 -15.76 -3.15 -16.28
CA SER A 214 -16.69 -3.01 -17.42
C SER A 214 -16.28 -1.97 -18.47
N MET A 215 -15.45 -0.97 -18.11
CA MET A 215 -15.00 0.06 -19.05
C MET A 215 -14.06 -0.53 -20.13
N HIS A 216 -13.11 -1.36 -19.71
CA HIS A 216 -12.14 -2.03 -20.59
C HIS A 216 -11.96 -3.50 -20.15
N PRO A 217 -12.92 -4.39 -20.45
CA PRO A 217 -12.92 -5.74 -19.89
C PRO A 217 -11.75 -6.61 -20.32
N ARG A 218 -11.29 -6.46 -21.57
CA ARG A 218 -10.30 -7.33 -22.20
C ARG A 218 -9.36 -6.57 -23.14
N ASP A 219 -9.21 -5.27 -22.92
CA ASP A 219 -8.39 -4.42 -23.78
C ASP A 219 -6.96 -4.30 -23.22
N PRO A 220 -5.96 -4.91 -23.86
CA PRO A 220 -4.58 -4.90 -23.38
C PRO A 220 -3.94 -3.51 -23.39
N ASP A 221 -4.47 -2.54 -24.14
CA ASP A 221 -3.91 -1.18 -24.12
C ASP A 221 -4.22 -0.43 -22.82
N PHE A 222 -5.23 -0.90 -22.08
CA PHE A 222 -5.69 -0.31 -20.82
C PHE A 222 -5.23 -1.09 -19.57
N THR A 223 -4.39 -2.13 -19.73
CA THR A 223 -3.85 -2.93 -18.60
C THR A 223 -2.62 -2.32 -17.95
N TYR A 224 -2.31 -1.06 -18.26
CA TYR A 224 -1.13 -0.38 -17.74
C TYR A 224 -1.52 0.80 -16.86
N PHE A 225 -0.74 1.03 -15.81
CA PHE A 225 -0.96 2.15 -14.92
C PHE A 225 -0.63 3.45 -15.66
N SER A 226 -1.61 4.35 -15.74
CA SER A 226 -1.44 5.72 -16.24
C SER A 226 -1.68 6.66 -15.08
N GLY A 227 -0.82 7.66 -14.92
CA GLY A 227 -1.11 8.70 -13.96
C GLY A 227 -0.19 9.89 -13.95
N ASP A 228 -0.76 11.03 -13.58
CA ASP A 228 -0.05 12.28 -13.41
C ASP A 228 0.25 12.52 -11.92
N GLY A 229 1.47 12.16 -11.51
CA GLY A 229 1.94 12.35 -10.15
C GLY A 229 1.94 13.80 -9.67
N ARG A 230 2.05 14.79 -10.58
CA ARG A 230 1.98 16.21 -10.21
C ARG A 230 0.55 16.58 -9.86
N ARG A 231 -0.42 16.17 -10.68
CA ARG A 231 -1.84 16.40 -10.41
C ARG A 231 -2.33 15.67 -9.16
N LEU A 232 -1.82 14.47 -8.87
CA LEU A 232 -2.10 13.77 -7.60
C LEU A 232 -1.56 14.57 -6.41
N ARG A 233 -0.32 15.05 -6.49
CA ARG A 233 0.26 15.93 -5.46
C ARG A 233 -0.56 17.19 -5.28
N ASP A 234 -0.95 17.87 -6.35
CA ASP A 234 -1.68 19.13 -6.27
C ASP A 234 -3.08 18.92 -5.66
N ALA A 235 -3.76 17.83 -6.03
CA ALA A 235 -5.01 17.43 -5.41
C ALA A 235 -4.85 17.14 -3.90
N PHE A 236 -3.74 16.50 -3.51
CA PHE A 236 -3.41 16.33 -2.10
C PHE A 236 -3.16 17.67 -1.40
N VAL A 237 -2.28 18.52 -1.91
CA VAL A 237 -1.92 19.78 -1.23
C VAL A 237 -3.15 20.66 -1.02
N ALA A 238 -4.10 20.64 -1.96
CA ALA A 238 -5.34 21.41 -1.87
C ALA A 238 -6.37 20.86 -0.87
N ASN A 239 -6.43 19.55 -0.62
CA ASN A 239 -7.53 18.91 0.13
C ASN A 239 -7.07 18.01 1.29
N GLY A 240 -5.77 17.79 1.40
CA GLY A 240 -5.14 16.81 2.26
C GLY A 240 -4.85 17.28 3.68
N PRO A 241 -4.26 18.48 3.90
CA PRO A 241 -3.73 18.83 5.22
C PRO A 241 -4.78 18.83 6.34
N GLU A 242 -5.99 19.30 6.05
CA GLU A 242 -7.05 19.52 7.04
C GLU A 242 -7.44 18.25 7.81
N ILE A 243 -7.57 17.10 7.13
CA ILE A 243 -7.95 15.85 7.82
C ILE A 243 -6.91 15.44 8.87
N PHE A 244 -5.63 15.68 8.61
CA PHE A 244 -4.56 15.30 9.52
C PHE A 244 -4.43 16.30 10.68
N THR A 245 -4.53 17.60 10.40
CA THR A 245 -4.50 18.62 11.46
C THR A 245 -5.71 18.47 12.39
N THR A 246 -6.91 18.29 11.85
CA THR A 246 -8.11 18.04 12.64
C THR A 246 -8.04 16.72 13.43
N ALA A 247 -7.41 15.68 12.87
CA ALA A 247 -7.19 14.43 13.61
C ALA A 247 -6.32 14.66 14.86
N LEU A 248 -5.22 15.40 14.72
CA LEU A 248 -4.35 15.75 15.85
C LEU A 248 -5.11 16.60 16.89
N GLU A 249 -5.79 17.65 16.45
CA GLU A 249 -6.56 18.57 17.31
C GLU A 249 -7.64 17.84 18.11
N LYS A 250 -8.44 16.99 17.46
CA LYS A 250 -9.52 16.20 18.12
C LYS A 250 -9.01 15.27 19.20
N ASN A 251 -7.75 14.85 19.12
CA ASN A 251 -7.13 13.96 20.11
C ASN A 251 -6.20 14.72 21.07
N GLY A 252 -6.02 16.03 20.90
CA GLY A 252 -5.09 16.83 21.69
C GLY A 252 -3.64 16.36 21.55
N LEU A 253 -3.24 15.93 20.35
CA LEU A 253 -1.92 15.37 20.05
C LEU A 253 -1.10 16.27 19.11
N THR A 254 0.20 16.04 19.08
CA THR A 254 1.12 16.50 18.04
C THR A 254 1.82 15.30 17.40
N TRP A 255 2.57 15.54 16.31
CA TRP A 255 3.36 14.46 15.69
C TRP A 255 4.45 13.89 16.61
N ASP A 256 4.88 14.63 17.64
CA ASP A 256 5.87 14.16 18.61
C ASP A 256 5.35 13.09 19.58
N ASP A 257 4.03 12.96 19.69
CA ASP A 257 3.38 11.95 20.52
C ASP A 257 3.40 10.55 19.90
N PHE A 258 3.81 10.43 18.63
CA PHE A 258 3.86 9.16 17.91
C PHE A 258 5.30 8.66 17.83
N ALA A 259 5.56 7.44 18.27
CA ALA A 259 6.86 6.80 18.07
C ALA A 259 7.20 6.70 16.57
N VAL A 260 6.20 6.36 15.76
CA VAL A 260 6.35 6.15 14.32
C VAL A 260 5.16 6.71 13.55
N ILE A 261 5.46 7.37 12.43
CA ILE A 261 4.48 7.84 11.45
C ILE A 261 4.76 7.13 10.12
N ALA A 262 3.90 6.15 9.80
CA ALA A 262 3.89 5.45 8.53
C ALA A 262 3.07 6.25 7.51
N VAL A 263 3.65 6.51 6.34
CA VAL A 263 3.04 7.32 5.28
C VAL A 263 3.20 6.57 3.96
N HIS A 264 2.14 6.44 3.18
CA HIS A 264 2.24 5.82 1.85
C HIS A 264 3.25 6.59 0.96
N GLN A 265 4.21 5.88 0.35
CA GLN A 265 5.34 6.49 -0.37
C GLN A 265 5.30 6.17 -1.86
N VAL A 266 5.24 7.21 -2.69
CA VAL A 266 5.24 7.09 -4.17
C VAL A 266 6.58 7.54 -4.77
N THR A 267 7.05 8.72 -4.36
CA THR A 267 8.37 9.28 -4.72
C THR A 267 8.96 10.01 -3.51
N LEU A 268 10.29 10.07 -3.38
CA LEU A 268 10.94 10.86 -2.31
C LEU A 268 10.59 12.36 -2.40
N PRO A 269 10.59 13.00 -3.59
CA PRO A 269 10.16 14.40 -3.69
C PRO A 269 8.72 14.62 -3.23
N TYR A 270 7.81 13.68 -3.50
CA TYR A 270 6.44 13.80 -3.01
C TYR A 270 6.35 13.60 -1.49
N LEU A 271 7.06 12.62 -0.94
CA LEU A 271 7.16 12.40 0.51
C LEU A 271 7.65 13.64 1.24
N GLU A 272 8.64 14.35 0.69
CA GLU A 272 9.17 15.57 1.30
C GLU A 272 8.16 16.72 1.31
N VAL A 273 7.36 16.85 0.24
CA VAL A 273 6.24 17.81 0.21
C VAL A 273 5.22 17.45 1.29
N LEU A 274 4.81 16.18 1.38
CA LEU A 274 3.87 15.71 2.40
C LEU A 274 4.39 15.99 3.82
N ARG A 275 5.64 15.61 4.10
CA ARG A 275 6.30 15.82 5.38
C ARG A 275 6.28 17.30 5.76
N SER A 276 6.72 18.17 4.86
CA SER A 276 6.79 19.60 5.09
C SER A 276 5.42 20.25 5.26
N THR A 277 4.44 19.87 4.42
CA THR A 277 3.07 20.38 4.51
C THR A 277 2.37 19.97 5.81
N LEU A 278 2.62 18.74 6.28
CA LEU A 278 2.01 18.23 7.52
C LEU A 278 2.82 18.58 8.78
N GLY A 279 4.04 19.10 8.63
CA GLY A 279 4.93 19.38 9.77
C GLY A 279 5.44 18.11 10.47
N ILE A 280 5.57 17.00 9.74
CA ILE A 280 6.04 15.73 10.33
C ILE A 280 7.55 15.80 10.58
N PRO A 281 8.03 15.48 11.81
CA PRO A 281 9.46 15.40 12.08
C PRO A 281 10.11 14.25 11.30
N PRO A 282 11.25 14.46 10.62
CA PRO A 282 11.87 13.45 9.77
C PRO A 282 12.23 12.15 10.52
N GLU A 283 12.61 12.25 11.79
CA GLU A 283 12.97 11.13 12.66
C GLU A 283 11.78 10.23 13.05
N ARG A 284 10.54 10.71 12.88
CA ARG A 284 9.32 9.90 13.11
C ARG A 284 8.90 9.12 11.85
N LEU A 285 9.42 9.48 10.68
CA LEU A 285 9.11 8.78 9.43
C LEU A 285 9.91 7.48 9.27
N VAL A 286 9.29 6.49 8.64
CA VAL A 286 9.98 5.27 8.19
C VAL A 286 10.07 5.31 6.67
N VAL A 287 11.27 5.63 6.15
CA VAL A 287 11.49 5.76 4.71
C VAL A 287 11.97 4.43 4.14
N THR A 288 11.12 3.76 3.37
CA THR A 288 11.35 2.44 2.76
C THR A 288 11.52 2.52 1.24
N LEU A 289 10.93 3.56 0.63
CA LEU A 289 10.85 3.75 -0.82
C LEU A 289 12.17 3.58 -1.60
N PRO A 290 13.35 4.07 -1.15
CA PRO A 290 14.57 3.97 -1.95
C PRO A 290 15.02 2.52 -2.22
N GLY A 291 14.80 1.63 -1.26
CA GLY A 291 15.17 0.21 -1.36
C GLY A 291 14.03 -0.69 -1.85
N HIS A 292 12.78 -0.28 -1.63
CA HIS A 292 11.63 -1.15 -1.81
C HIS A 292 10.65 -0.68 -2.89
N GLY A 293 10.80 0.52 -3.45
CA GLY A 293 9.82 1.08 -4.38
C GLY A 293 8.44 1.31 -3.74
N ASN A 294 7.47 1.62 -4.59
CA ASN A 294 6.07 1.85 -4.19
C ASN A 294 5.34 0.51 -4.12
N VAL A 295 5.25 -0.06 -2.92
CA VAL A 295 4.56 -1.34 -2.64
C VAL A 295 3.05 -1.19 -2.42
N ALA A 296 2.43 -0.15 -3.00
CA ALA A 296 0.99 0.11 -2.96
C ALA A 296 0.40 0.02 -1.53
N SER A 297 -0.64 -0.79 -1.31
CA SER A 297 -1.29 -0.88 0.01
C SER A 297 -0.45 -1.57 1.10
N ALA A 298 0.62 -2.29 0.73
CA ALA A 298 1.55 -2.88 1.69
C ALA A 298 2.50 -1.84 2.32
N SER A 299 2.46 -0.58 1.88
CA SER A 299 3.40 0.46 2.31
C SER A 299 3.35 0.74 3.82
N LEU A 300 2.16 0.90 4.40
CA LEU A 300 2.03 1.23 5.83
C LEU A 300 2.42 0.05 6.73
N PRO A 301 1.95 -1.18 6.48
CA PRO A 301 2.40 -2.33 7.25
C PRO A 301 3.90 -2.62 7.13
N LEU A 302 4.49 -2.47 5.94
CA LEU A 302 5.93 -2.62 5.74
C LEU A 302 6.73 -1.65 6.63
N GLN A 303 6.28 -0.40 6.72
CA GLN A 303 6.90 0.60 7.58
C GLN A 303 6.79 0.26 9.06
N ILE A 304 5.63 -0.20 9.52
CA ILE A 304 5.44 -0.64 10.91
C ILE A 304 6.30 -1.87 11.22
N ALA A 305 6.31 -2.88 10.34
CA ALA A 305 7.16 -4.07 10.51
C ALA A 305 8.66 -3.70 10.55
N THR A 306 9.09 -2.78 9.68
CA THR A 306 10.47 -2.27 9.65
C THR A 306 10.82 -1.53 10.93
N ALA A 307 9.90 -0.71 11.44
CA ALA A 307 10.11 0.02 12.69
C ALA A 307 10.18 -0.90 13.91
N LEU A 308 9.30 -1.90 14.00
CA LEU A 308 9.33 -2.92 15.03
C LEU A 308 10.65 -3.71 15.02
N ALA A 309 11.08 -4.18 13.83
CA ALA A 309 12.33 -4.91 13.68
C ALA A 309 13.57 -4.04 14.03
N GLY A 310 13.49 -2.73 13.77
CA GLY A 310 14.52 -1.76 14.12
C GLY A 310 14.45 -1.22 15.55
N GLY A 311 13.50 -1.68 16.38
CA GLY A 311 13.33 -1.20 17.76
C GLY A 311 12.90 0.27 17.88
N ARG A 312 12.27 0.83 16.83
CA ARG A 312 11.79 2.22 16.81
C ARG A 312 10.41 2.41 17.43
N CYS A 313 9.65 1.32 17.59
CA CYS A 313 8.41 1.26 18.34
C CYS A 313 8.23 -0.16 18.90
N GLY A 314 7.29 -0.30 19.83
CA GLY A 314 6.89 -1.57 20.42
C GLY A 314 5.52 -1.50 21.10
N PRO A 315 5.16 -2.51 21.91
CA PRO A 315 3.90 -2.53 22.64
C PRO A 315 3.74 -1.29 23.54
N GLY A 316 2.57 -0.66 23.49
CA GLY A 316 2.23 0.58 24.21
C GLY A 316 2.62 1.86 23.48
N ASP A 317 3.41 1.79 22.39
CA ASP A 317 3.76 2.98 21.61
C ASP A 317 2.63 3.39 20.67
N ARG A 318 2.48 4.71 20.51
CA ARG A 318 1.56 5.28 19.53
C ARG A 318 2.17 5.30 18.15
N VAL A 319 1.38 4.89 17.17
CA VAL A 319 1.72 4.95 15.75
C VAL A 319 0.63 5.65 14.96
N ALA A 320 1.03 6.38 13.92
CA ALA A 320 0.13 6.99 12.95
C ALA A 320 0.29 6.32 11.58
N LEU A 321 -0.83 6.01 10.95
CA LEU A 321 -0.91 5.46 9.60
C LEU A 321 -1.58 6.50 8.69
N ILE A 322 -0.84 7.00 7.70
CA ILE A 322 -1.29 8.03 6.75
C ILE A 322 -1.42 7.42 5.35
N GLY A 323 -2.65 7.17 4.96
CA GLY A 323 -3.03 6.61 3.67
C GLY A 323 -3.27 7.68 2.61
N LEU A 324 -2.69 7.47 1.44
CA LEU A 324 -2.85 8.30 0.25
C LEU A 324 -3.08 7.38 -0.95
N ALA A 325 -4.13 7.61 -1.73
CA ALA A 325 -4.47 6.73 -2.85
C ALA A 325 -5.11 7.48 -4.02
N GLY A 326 -5.05 6.88 -5.21
CA GLY A 326 -5.81 7.33 -6.38
C GLY A 326 -7.32 7.34 -6.07
N GLY A 327 -8.03 8.34 -6.58
CA GLY A 327 -9.42 8.61 -6.19
C GLY A 327 -9.77 10.09 -6.21
N VAL A 328 -9.03 11.02 -5.61
CA VAL A 328 -7.99 10.90 -4.58
C VAL A 328 -8.63 10.51 -3.25
N SER A 329 -8.06 9.53 -2.54
CA SER A 329 -8.54 9.10 -1.22
C SER A 329 -7.46 9.31 -0.17
N LEU A 330 -7.89 9.77 1.01
CA LEU A 330 -7.06 10.09 2.16
C LEU A 330 -7.57 9.32 3.37
N GLY A 331 -6.65 8.84 4.20
CA GLY A 331 -6.98 8.21 5.46
C GLY A 331 -5.95 8.51 6.52
N VAL A 332 -6.42 8.67 7.74
CA VAL A 332 -5.58 8.76 8.94
C VAL A 332 -6.09 7.76 9.96
N MET A 333 -5.17 7.04 10.59
CA MET A 333 -5.48 6.16 11.71
C MET A 333 -4.41 6.30 12.77
N PHE A 334 -4.85 6.47 14.02
CA PHE A 334 -3.98 6.45 15.17
C PHE A 334 -4.25 5.21 16.01
N ALA A 335 -3.18 4.52 16.37
CA ALA A 335 -3.24 3.29 17.13
C ALA A 335 -2.15 3.27 18.20
N GLU A 336 -2.42 2.55 19.27
CA GLU A 336 -1.44 2.08 20.24
C GLU A 336 -1.18 0.59 19.98
N LEU A 337 0.09 0.19 19.83
CA LEU A 337 0.47 -1.20 19.53
C LEU A 337 0.33 -2.12 20.74
#